data_AF-A0A0M3JAB3-F1
#
_entry.id   AF-A0A0M3JAB3-F1
#
_cell.length_a   1.000
_cell.length_b   1.000
_cell.length_c   1.000
_cell.angle_alpha   90.00
_cell.angle_beta   90.00
_cell.angle_gamma   90.00
#
_symmetry.space_group_name_H-M   'P 1'
#
loop_
_entity.id
_entity.type
_entity.pdbx_description
1 polymer ?
#
loop_
_entity_poly.entity_id
_entity_poly.type
_entity_poly.pdbx_seq_one_letter_code
_entity_poly.pdbx_strand_id
1 'polypeptide(L)'
;LFCAICQAHYTYNNLSEESQLRTKQFFQVIGFLTESFIFCYIGVSVFVSHSQKWNILFLFATLISITVARAVYIYPLCALINIHRHPPIPRNYQHMLLFSGLRGAMAFALAYRNTSTVNRQIMASSTSMIVILTVFINGGFSTYMVDRLNIK
;
A
#
# COMPACT_ATOMS: atom_id res chain seq x y z
N LEU A 1 3.09 -14.89 -4.28
CA LEU A 1 4.00 -13.95 -4.98
C LEU A 1 5.03 -14.69 -5.83
N PHE A 2 5.95 -15.45 -5.24
CA PHE A 2 6.99 -16.19 -5.99
C PHE A 2 6.44 -17.06 -7.14
N CYS A 3 5.46 -17.93 -6.84
CA CYS A 3 4.81 -18.77 -7.86
C CYS A 3 4.19 -17.94 -9.00
N ALA A 4 3.52 -16.83 -8.68
CA ALA A 4 2.91 -15.96 -9.69
C ALA A 4 3.94 -15.26 -10.58
N ILE A 5 5.09 -14.87 -10.04
CA ILE A 5 6.20 -14.28 -10.83
C ILE A 5 6.79 -15.33 -11.78
N CYS A 6 7.02 -16.55 -11.28
CA CYS A 6 7.49 -17.65 -12.13
C CYS A 6 6.47 -17.96 -13.25
N GLN A 7 5.18 -18.04 -12.92
CA GLN A 7 4.13 -18.29 -13.90
C GLN A 7 4.01 -17.16 -14.93
N ALA A 8 4.12 -15.89 -14.50
CA ALA A 8 4.14 -14.76 -15.42
C ALA A 8 5.36 -14.76 -16.34
N HIS A 9 6.51 -15.28 -15.91
CA HIS A 9 7.71 -15.36 -16.75
C HIS A 9 7.67 -16.55 -17.72
N TYR A 10 7.27 -17.73 -17.25
CA TYR A 10 7.35 -18.96 -18.04
C TYR A 10 6.06 -19.27 -18.82
N THR A 11 4.89 -19.03 -18.24
CA THR A 11 3.62 -19.41 -18.87
C THR A 11 3.13 -18.31 -19.82
N TYR A 12 3.34 -17.03 -19.50
CA TYR A 12 2.88 -15.91 -20.33
C TYR A 12 3.48 -15.92 -21.75
N ASN A 13 4.79 -16.16 -21.87
CA ASN A 13 5.47 -16.19 -23.17
C ASN A 13 5.12 -17.42 -24.03
N ASN A 14 4.52 -18.45 -23.43
CA ASN A 14 4.07 -19.66 -24.13
C ASN A 14 2.58 -19.61 -24.54
N LEU A 15 1.85 -18.55 -24.17
CA LEU A 15 0.45 -18.35 -24.54
C LEU A 15 0.31 -17.64 -25.89
N SER A 16 -0.75 -17.97 -26.65
CA SER A 16 -1.12 -17.22 -27.85
C SER A 16 -1.45 -15.76 -27.53
N GLU A 17 -1.23 -14.84 -28.47
CA GLU A 17 -1.45 -13.40 -28.26
C GLU A 17 -2.87 -13.08 -27.77
N GLU A 18 -3.88 -13.75 -28.31
CA GLU A 18 -5.27 -13.60 -27.85
C GLU A 18 -5.47 -14.07 -26.41
N SER A 19 -4.74 -15.10 -25.97
CA SER A 19 -4.84 -15.62 -24.60
C SER A 19 -4.05 -14.76 -23.61
N GLN A 20 -2.97 -14.12 -24.04
CA GLN A 20 -2.24 -13.13 -23.24
C GLN A 20 -3.12 -11.93 -22.89
N LEU A 21 -3.81 -11.37 -23.89
CA LEU A 21 -4.71 -10.23 -23.69
C LEU A 21 -5.85 -10.57 -22.72
N ARG A 22 -6.53 -11.70 -22.95
CA ARG A 22 -7.64 -12.17 -22.09
C ARG A 22 -7.17 -12.41 -20.66
N THR A 23 -6.01 -13.04 -20.47
CA THR A 23 -5.44 -13.31 -19.14
C THR A 23 -5.11 -12.01 -18.41
N LYS A 24 -4.54 -11.02 -19.11
CA LYS A 24 -4.23 -9.70 -18.53
C LYS A 24 -5.50 -8.99 -18.07
N GLN A 25 -6.53 -8.94 -18.91
CA GLN A 25 -7.82 -8.33 -18.57
C GLN A 25 -8.50 -9.05 -17.39
N PHE A 26 -8.49 -10.38 -17.41
CA PHE A 26 -9.06 -11.20 -16.34
C PHE A 26 -8.42 -10.91 -14.97
N PHE A 27 -7.08 -10.90 -14.89
CA PHE A 27 -6.39 -10.59 -13.64
C PHE A 27 -6.54 -9.13 -13.22
N GLN A 28 -6.65 -8.18 -14.17
CA GLN A 28 -6.96 -6.78 -13.86
C GLN A 28 -8.35 -6.65 -13.22
N VAL A 29 -9.37 -7.32 -13.76
CA VAL A 29 -10.74 -7.29 -13.22
C VAL A 29 -10.79 -7.96 -11.83
N ILE A 30 -10.16 -9.12 -11.65
CA ILE A 30 -10.08 -9.79 -10.34
C ILE A 30 -9.36 -8.90 -9.33
N GLY A 31 -8.25 -8.26 -9.73
CA GLY A 31 -7.52 -7.34 -8.88
C GLY A 31 -8.38 -6.17 -8.41
N PHE A 32 -9.08 -5.52 -9.35
CA PHE A 32 -9.98 -4.41 -9.05
C PHE A 32 -11.15 -4.83 -8.14
N LEU A 33 -11.76 -5.98 -8.42
CA LEU A 33 -12.86 -6.53 -7.62
C LEU A 33 -12.40 -6.87 -6.19
N THR A 34 -11.27 -7.56 -6.06
CA THR A 34 -10.69 -7.92 -4.75
C THR A 34 -10.33 -6.68 -3.94
N GLU A 35 -9.77 -5.66 -4.59
CA GLU A 35 -9.44 -4.40 -3.94
C GLU A 35 -10.68 -3.68 -3.42
N SER A 36 -11.74 -3.63 -4.24
CA SER A 36 -13.04 -3.06 -3.84
C SER A 36 -13.66 -3.80 -2.64
N PHE A 37 -13.59 -5.13 -2.63
CA PHE A 37 -14.07 -5.94 -1.50
C PHE A 37 -13.30 -5.67 -0.21
N ILE A 38 -11.97 -5.58 -0.28
CA ILE A 38 -11.13 -5.26 0.89
C ILE A 38 -11.48 -3.87 1.43
N PHE A 39 -11.65 -2.88 0.55
CA PHE A 39 -12.03 -1.53 0.97
C PHE A 39 -13.38 -1.49 1.66
N CYS A 40 -14.39 -2.15 1.09
CA CYS A 40 -15.70 -2.28 1.71
C CYS A 40 -15.61 -2.94 3.09
N TYR A 41 -14.85 -4.04 3.20
CA TYR A 41 -14.66 -4.77 4.45
C TYR A 41 -13.97 -3.91 5.53
N ILE A 42 -12.90 -3.19 5.18
CA ILE A 42 -12.22 -2.26 6.10
C ILE A 42 -13.21 -1.19 6.57
N GLY A 43 -14.00 -0.62 5.66
CA GLY A 43 -15.03 0.38 5.99
C GLY A 43 -16.04 -0.15 7.02
N VAL A 44 -16.62 -1.32 6.76
CA VAL A 44 -17.57 -1.96 7.70
C VAL A 44 -16.91 -2.27 9.04
N SER A 45 -15.66 -2.75 9.05
CA SER A 45 -14.95 -3.09 10.28
C SER A 45 -14.74 -1.90 11.22
N VAL A 46 -14.61 -0.68 10.67
CA VAL A 46 -14.48 0.56 11.45
C VAL A 46 -15.79 0.91 12.15
N PHE A 47 -16.93 0.76 11.47
CA PHE A 47 -18.26 1.08 12.05
C PHE A 47 -18.74 0.06 13.09
N VAL A 48 -18.41 -1.23 12.91
CA VAL A 48 -18.83 -2.31 13.83
C VAL A 48 -18.03 -2.30 15.15
N SER A 49 -16.86 -1.67 15.18
CA SER A 49 -15.97 -1.62 16.36
C SER A 49 -16.45 -0.59 17.41
N HIS A 50 -17.61 -0.82 18.02
CA HIS A 50 -18.31 0.13 18.88
C HIS A 50 -17.76 0.24 20.33
N SER A 51 -16.91 -0.67 20.80
CA SER A 51 -16.46 -0.74 22.22
C SER A 51 -14.95 -0.67 22.41
N GLN A 52 -14.29 0.34 21.83
CA GLN A 52 -12.84 0.48 21.96
C GLN A 52 -12.44 1.81 22.57
N LYS A 53 -11.40 1.84 23.41
CA LYS A 53 -10.80 3.08 23.91
C LYS A 53 -9.95 3.68 22.79
N TRP A 54 -10.46 4.72 22.14
CA TRP A 54 -9.74 5.43 21.07
C TRP A 54 -8.72 6.38 21.68
N ASN A 55 -7.43 6.06 21.53
CA ASN A 55 -6.36 6.99 21.86
C ASN A 55 -5.98 7.75 20.59
N ILE A 56 -6.57 8.93 20.39
CA ILE A 56 -6.31 9.81 19.25
C ILE A 56 -4.80 10.13 19.16
N LEU A 57 -4.14 10.30 20.30
CA LEU A 57 -2.69 10.51 20.38
C LEU A 57 -1.89 9.34 19.78
N PHE A 58 -2.33 8.11 19.99
CA PHE A 58 -1.66 6.92 19.44
C PHE A 58 -1.81 6.86 17.91
N LEU A 59 -2.97 7.28 17.38
CA LEU A 59 -3.20 7.36 15.93
C LEU A 59 -2.23 8.34 15.27
N PHE A 60 -2.17 9.58 15.76
CA PHE A 60 -1.27 10.59 15.19
C PHE A 60 0.21 10.20 15.34
N ALA A 61 0.60 9.66 16.51
CA ALA A 61 1.94 9.17 16.72
C ALA A 61 2.31 8.06 15.72
N THR A 62 1.40 7.12 15.46
CA THR A 62 1.62 6.03 14.50
C THR A 62 1.71 6.56 13.06
N LEU A 63 0.88 7.54 12.69
CA LEU A 63 0.90 8.16 11.36
C LEU A 63 2.20 8.91 11.08
N ILE A 64 2.71 9.65 12.06
CA ILE A 64 4.00 10.34 11.95
C ILE A 64 5.13 9.30 11.91
N SER A 65 5.10 8.32 12.81
CA SER A 65 6.11 7.27 12.90
C SER A 65 6.23 6.48 11.60
N ILE A 66 5.13 6.13 10.94
CA ILE A 66 5.17 5.35 9.69
C ILE A 66 5.73 6.18 8.53
N THR A 67 5.42 7.47 8.47
CA THR A 67 5.95 8.39 7.45
C THR A 67 7.46 8.57 7.61
N VAL A 68 7.92 8.79 8.84
CA VAL A 68 9.35 8.90 9.15
C VAL A 68 10.07 7.59 8.88
N ALA A 69 9.52 6.46 9.31
CA ALA A 69 10.11 5.14 9.05
C ALA A 69 10.25 4.86 7.54
N ARG A 70 9.26 5.25 6.72
CA ARG A 70 9.36 5.15 5.26
C ARG A 70 10.46 6.04 4.69
N ALA A 71 10.55 7.29 5.12
CA ALA A 71 11.61 8.20 4.68
C ALA A 71 13.00 7.61 5.02
N VAL A 72 13.18 7.18 6.26
CA VAL A 72 14.44 6.59 6.73
C VAL A 72 14.78 5.29 6.01
N TYR A 73 13.80 4.52 5.52
CA TYR A 73 14.10 3.34 4.71
C TYR A 73 14.41 3.68 3.25
N ILE A 74 13.64 4.56 2.61
CA ILE A 74 13.71 4.82 1.17
C ILE A 74 14.97 5.63 0.81
N TYR A 75 15.29 6.70 1.54
CA TYR A 75 16.44 7.56 1.21
C TYR A 75 17.80 6.86 1.23
N PRO A 76 18.18 6.08 2.26
CA PRO A 76 19.45 5.37 2.25
C PRO A 76 19.47 4.23 1.24
N LEU A 77 18.33 3.55 1.02
CA LEU A 77 18.26 2.50 0.00
C LEU A 77 18.46 3.09 -1.40
N CYS A 78 17.83 4.23 -1.69
CA CYS A 78 18.07 4.99 -2.92
C CYS A 78 19.52 5.46 -3.01
N ALA A 79 20.13 5.94 -1.92
CA ALA A 79 21.54 6.33 -1.90
C ALA A 79 22.48 5.15 -2.20
N LEU A 80 22.22 3.98 -1.62
CA LEU A 80 22.99 2.77 -1.85
C LEU A 80 22.89 2.30 -3.31
N ILE A 81 21.68 2.31 -3.88
CA ILE A 81 21.47 1.97 -5.29
C ILE A 81 22.15 3.01 -6.22
N ASN A 82 22.17 4.28 -5.82
CA ASN A 82 22.78 5.36 -6.59
C ASN A 82 24.31 5.27 -6.69
N ILE A 83 24.96 4.47 -5.83
CA ILE A 83 26.40 4.21 -5.91
C ILE A 83 26.73 3.31 -7.11
N HIS A 84 25.84 2.37 -7.46
CA HIS A 84 26.10 1.36 -8.48
C HIS A 84 25.38 1.62 -9.80
N ARG A 85 24.36 2.50 -9.81
CA ARG A 85 23.50 2.74 -10.98
C ARG A 85 23.86 4.03 -11.72
N HIS A 86 24.08 3.91 -13.03
CA HIS A 86 24.12 5.03 -13.98
C HIS A 86 22.97 4.84 -14.98
N PRO A 87 21.96 5.72 -15.08
CA PRO A 87 21.82 7.07 -14.49
C PRO A 87 21.28 7.09 -13.04
N PRO A 88 21.61 8.15 -12.27
CA PRO A 88 21.17 8.30 -10.89
C PRO A 88 19.67 8.55 -10.78
N ILE A 89 19.06 8.09 -9.68
CA ILE A 89 17.62 8.32 -9.40
C ILE A 89 17.44 9.75 -8.88
N PRO A 90 16.72 10.64 -9.60
CA PRO A 90 16.52 12.03 -9.17
C PRO A 90 15.78 12.08 -7.84
N ARG A 91 16.06 13.10 -7.01
CA ARG A 91 15.35 13.32 -5.75
C ARG A 91 13.83 13.41 -5.92
N ASN A 92 13.36 13.93 -7.05
CA ASN A 92 11.93 13.96 -7.41
C ASN A 92 11.31 12.55 -7.38
N TYR A 93 11.95 11.58 -8.03
CA TYR A 93 11.47 10.19 -8.00
C TYR A 93 11.52 9.59 -6.58
N GLN A 94 12.49 9.98 -5.75
CA GLN A 94 12.57 9.53 -4.36
C GLN A 94 11.40 10.04 -3.52
N HIS A 95 10.99 11.30 -3.70
CA HIS A 95 9.80 11.86 -3.04
C HIS A 95 8.51 11.19 -3.55
N MET A 96 8.42 10.89 -4.84
CA MET A 96 7.28 10.12 -5.38
C MET A 96 7.22 8.70 -4.80
N LEU A 97 8.37 8.03 -4.64
CA LEU A 97 8.45 6.70 -4.02
C LEU A 97 7.96 6.70 -2.56
N LEU A 98 8.28 7.76 -1.80
CA LEU A 98 7.79 7.91 -0.43
C LEU A 98 6.26 7.98 -0.37
N PHE A 99 5.65 8.67 -1.33
CA PHE A 99 4.22 8.90 -1.38
C PHE A 99 3.42 7.74 -2.00
N SER A 100 4.03 6.98 -2.92
CA SER A 100 3.38 5.91 -3.69
C SER A 100 3.02 4.65 -2.87
N GLY A 101 3.38 4.54 -1.59
CA GLY A 101 3.19 3.34 -0.76
C GLY A 101 1.75 3.13 -0.26
N LEU A 102 0.78 2.93 -1.16
CA LEU A 102 -0.67 2.96 -0.84
C LEU A 102 -1.31 1.65 -0.34
N ARG A 103 -0.62 0.50 -0.31
CA ARG A 103 -1.28 -0.79 0.01
C ARG A 103 -1.14 -1.20 1.48
N GLY A 104 -2.08 -0.73 2.29
CA GLY A 104 -2.23 -1.07 3.72
C GLY A 104 -3.06 -2.32 4.05
N ALA A 105 -3.65 -2.97 3.04
CA ALA A 105 -4.52 -4.14 3.23
C ALA A 105 -3.84 -5.31 3.99
N MET A 106 -2.55 -5.54 3.75
CA MET A 106 -1.79 -6.58 4.45
C MET A 106 -1.60 -6.26 5.94
N ALA A 107 -1.36 -5.00 6.29
CA ALA A 107 -1.23 -4.56 7.68
C ALA A 107 -2.56 -4.71 8.43
N PHE A 108 -3.67 -4.36 7.78
CA PHE A 108 -5.01 -4.55 8.33
C PHE A 108 -5.32 -6.04 8.57
N ALA A 109 -5.05 -6.91 7.59
CA ALA A 109 -5.27 -8.35 7.75
C ALA A 109 -4.45 -8.94 8.91
N LEU A 110 -3.20 -8.49 9.07
CA LEU A 110 -2.33 -8.94 10.17
C LEU A 110 -2.85 -8.47 11.54
N ALA A 111 -3.33 -7.24 11.64
CA ALA A 111 -3.86 -6.69 12.88
C ALA A 111 -5.18 -7.35 13.30
N TYR A 112 -6.04 -7.68 12.33
CA TYR A 112 -7.34 -8.32 12.60
C TYR A 112 -7.21 -9.78 13.03
N ARG A 113 -6.18 -10.50 12.57
CA ARG A 113 -5.93 -11.88 12.97
C ARG A 113 -5.66 -12.09 14.46
N ASN A 114 -5.37 -11.02 15.21
CA ASN A 114 -4.87 -11.13 16.58
C ASN A 114 -5.61 -10.21 17.55
N THR A 115 -6.92 -10.41 17.72
CA THR A 115 -7.82 -9.56 18.52
C THR A 115 -8.13 -10.08 19.93
N SER A 116 -7.28 -10.95 20.48
CA SER A 116 -7.52 -11.59 21.79
C SER A 116 -7.34 -10.69 23.02
N THR A 117 -6.79 -9.48 22.87
CA THR A 117 -6.47 -8.59 24.00
C THR A 117 -6.94 -7.16 23.69
N VAL A 118 -7.36 -6.41 24.71
CA VAL A 118 -7.81 -5.00 24.59
C VAL A 118 -6.80 -4.13 23.85
N ASN A 119 -5.49 -4.26 24.14
CA ASN A 119 -4.45 -3.49 23.48
C ASN A 119 -4.34 -3.81 21.98
N ARG A 120 -4.62 -5.06 21.58
CA ARG A 120 -4.55 -5.50 20.20
C ARG A 120 -5.78 -5.06 19.39
N GLN A 121 -6.93 -4.96 20.04
CA GLN A 121 -8.12 -4.33 19.48
C GLN A 121 -7.82 -2.86 19.14
N ILE A 122 -7.20 -2.11 20.08
CA ILE A 122 -6.74 -0.72 19.85
C ILE A 122 -5.82 -0.63 18.62
N MET A 123 -4.88 -1.55 18.46
CA MET A 123 -4.01 -1.61 17.28
C MET A 123 -4.79 -1.92 15.98
N ALA A 124 -5.75 -2.84 16.01
CA ALA A 124 -6.54 -3.21 14.84
C ALA A 124 -7.38 -2.04 14.30
N SER A 125 -8.11 -1.33 15.17
CA SER A 125 -8.89 -0.16 14.77
C SER A 125 -8.01 1.03 14.38
N SER A 126 -6.89 1.25 15.08
CA SER A 126 -5.96 2.32 14.68
C SER A 126 -5.37 2.04 13.30
N THR A 127 -5.05 0.77 13.01
CA THR A 127 -4.54 0.37 11.69
C THR A 127 -5.59 0.53 10.60
N SER A 128 -6.84 0.11 10.82
CA SER A 128 -7.91 0.32 9.83
C SER A 128 -8.16 1.80 9.54
N MET A 129 -8.20 2.64 10.58
CA MET A 129 -8.33 4.10 10.45
C MET A 129 -7.16 4.71 9.67
N ILE A 130 -5.92 4.31 9.97
CA ILE A 130 -4.74 4.76 9.24
C ILE A 130 -4.79 4.32 7.77
N VAL A 131 -5.22 3.09 7.47
CA VAL A 131 -5.34 2.62 6.08
C VAL A 131 -6.35 3.46 5.30
N ILE A 132 -7.52 3.76 5.87
CA ILE A 132 -8.52 4.62 5.21
C ILE A 132 -7.96 6.03 5.00
N LEU A 133 -7.40 6.65 6.05
CA LEU A 133 -6.87 8.01 5.96
C LEU A 133 -5.73 8.12 4.95
N THR A 134 -4.78 7.18 4.96
CA THR A 134 -3.64 7.19 4.05
C THR A 134 -4.03 6.89 2.62
N VAL A 135 -5.02 6.04 2.36
CA VAL A 135 -5.54 5.81 1.01
C VAL A 135 -6.28 7.04 0.50
N PHE A 136 -7.10 7.69 1.33
CA PHE A 136 -7.81 8.90 0.93
C PHE A 136 -6.84 10.06 0.63
N ILE A 137 -5.90 10.32 1.54
CA ILE A 137 -4.90 11.38 1.37
C ILE A 137 -3.99 11.03 0.20
N ASN A 138 -3.27 9.91 0.24
CA ASN A 138 -2.27 9.63 -0.79
C ASN A 138 -2.93 9.35 -2.16
N GLY A 139 -4.10 8.73 -2.19
CA GLY A 139 -4.86 8.53 -3.44
C GLY A 139 -5.34 9.84 -4.05
N GLY A 140 -5.94 10.72 -3.24
CA GLY A 140 -6.42 12.03 -3.70
C GLY A 140 -5.30 12.99 -4.11
N PHE A 141 -4.18 12.97 -3.39
CA PHE A 141 -3.01 13.81 -3.69
C PHE A 141 -2.07 13.21 -4.75
N SER A 142 -2.27 11.97 -5.19
CA SER A 142 -1.38 11.35 -6.19
C SER A 142 -1.35 12.15 -7.50
N THR A 143 -2.49 12.64 -7.97
CA THR A 143 -2.58 13.47 -9.19
C THR A 143 -1.88 14.82 -8.99
N TYR A 144 -2.11 15.48 -7.85
CA TYR A 144 -1.45 16.74 -7.49
C TYR A 144 0.07 16.59 -7.40
N MET A 145 0.53 15.48 -6.84
CA MET A 145 1.94 15.23 -6.63
C MET A 145 2.66 14.90 -7.95
N VAL A 146 2.03 14.15 -8.86
CA VAL A 146 2.59 13.90 -10.21
C VAL A 146 2.76 15.20 -10.99
N ASP A 147 1.78 16.09 -10.91
CA ASP A 147 1.85 17.44 -11.52
C ASP A 147 2.98 18.27 -10.90
N ARG A 148 3.02 18.35 -9.57
CA ARG A 148 4.06 19.10 -8.83
C ARG A 148 5.48 18.60 -9.04
N LEU A 149 5.68 17.30 -9.27
CA LEU A 149 7.00 16.71 -9.48
C LEU A 149 7.41 16.62 -10.96
N ASN A 150 6.53 17.03 -11.88
CA ASN A 150 6.78 17.11 -13.33
C ASN A 150 7.32 15.79 -13.92
N ILE A 151 6.74 14.68 -13.47
CA ILE A 151 7.07 13.33 -13.94
C ILE A 151 6.07 13.02 -15.06
N LYS A 152 6.51 13.16 -16.32
CA LYS A 152 5.77 12.70 -17.51
C LYS A 152 5.96 11.21 -17.76
#